data_AF-A0A2Z5UVS8-F1
#
_entry.id   AF-A0A2Z5UVS8-F1
#
_cell.length_a   1.000
_cell.length_b   1.000
_cell.length_c   1.000
_cell.angle_alpha   90.00
_cell.angle_beta   90.00
_cell.angle_gamma   90.00
#
_symmetry.space_group_name_H-M   'P 1'
#
loop_
_entity.id
_entity.type
_entity.pdbx_description
1 polymer ?
#
loop_
_entity_poly.entity_id
_entity_poly.type
_entity_poly.pdbx_seq_one_letter_code
_entity_poly.pdbx_strand_id
1 'polypeptide(L)'
;MTGITSASVTLYVDVWDEQIMRQSAFAAYAQTSGTADQSDFELMCGTQGQPDICACLKMIFDPGPSPLGVQIEDCCAELIDNCEPQLAD
;
A
#
# COMPACT_ATOMS: atom_id res chain seq x y z
N MET A 1 -6.49 4.31 35.36
CA MET A 1 -6.90 3.97 33.97
C MET A 1 -5.96 4.73 33.05
N THR A 2 -5.01 4.06 32.41
CA THR A 2 -4.25 4.66 31.31
C THR A 2 -5.19 4.72 30.11
N GLY A 3 -5.74 5.89 29.81
CA GLY A 3 -6.58 6.07 28.64
C GLY A 3 -5.76 5.79 27.38
N ILE A 4 -6.28 4.92 26.51
CA ILE A 4 -5.72 4.74 25.17
C ILE A 4 -6.22 5.91 24.34
N THR A 5 -5.29 6.65 23.72
CA THR A 5 -5.62 7.73 22.78
C THR A 5 -5.58 7.15 21.37
N SER A 6 -6.72 7.12 20.70
CA SER A 6 -6.83 6.69 19.30
C SER A 6 -6.70 7.90 18.37
N ALA A 7 -6.01 7.71 17.24
CA ALA A 7 -5.88 8.70 16.18
C ALA A 7 -6.07 8.01 14.81
N SER A 8 -6.69 8.71 13.87
CA SER A 8 -6.90 8.24 12.50
C SER A 8 -6.24 9.19 11.51
N VAL A 9 -5.54 8.66 10.51
CA VAL A 9 -4.93 9.41 9.42
C VAL A 9 -5.51 8.91 8.11
N THR A 10 -5.99 9.82 7.28
CA THR A 10 -6.46 9.53 5.91
C THR A 10 -5.47 10.11 4.91
N LEU A 11 -5.00 9.29 3.98
CA LEU A 11 -4.06 9.67 2.93
C LEU A 11 -4.74 9.53 1.57
N TYR A 12 -4.66 10.56 0.74
CA TYR A 12 -5.04 10.52 -0.67
C TYR A 12 -3.75 10.40 -1.49
N VAL A 13 -3.71 9.43 -2.39
CA VAL A 13 -2.52 9.13 -3.19
C VAL A 13 -2.92 9.06 -4.66
N ASP A 14 -2.29 9.90 -5.48
CA ASP A 14 -2.38 9.80 -6.93
C ASP A 14 -1.30 8.86 -7.44
N VAL A 15 -1.69 7.79 -8.11
CA VAL A 15 -0.76 6.84 -8.74
C VAL A 15 -0.55 7.24 -10.19
N TRP A 16 0.60 7.85 -10.47
CA TRP A 16 0.93 8.32 -11.83
C TRP A 16 1.57 7.24 -12.70
N ASP A 17 2.31 6.32 -12.07
CA ASP A 17 2.95 5.19 -12.74
C ASP A 17 2.91 3.97 -11.82
N GLU A 18 2.10 3.00 -12.21
CA GLU A 18 1.88 1.76 -11.47
C GLU A 18 3.12 0.85 -11.40
N GLN A 19 4.04 0.95 -12.36
CA GLN A 19 5.25 0.14 -12.38
C GLN A 19 6.31 0.70 -11.42
N ILE A 20 6.50 2.02 -11.42
CA ILE A 20 7.40 2.70 -10.47
C ILE A 20 6.88 2.52 -9.04
N MET A 21 5.56 2.59 -8.85
CA MET A 21 4.89 2.35 -7.57
C MET A 21 5.13 0.91 -7.09
N ARG A 22 4.95 -0.10 -7.95
CA ARG A 22 5.27 -1.50 -7.62
C ARG A 22 6.74 -1.72 -7.25
N GLN A 23 7.69 -1.08 -7.95
CA GLN A 23 9.11 -1.18 -7.60
C GLN A 23 9.39 -0.60 -6.21
N SER A 24 8.72 0.50 -5.86
CA SER A 24 8.82 1.10 -4.54
C SER A 24 8.26 0.17 -3.46
N ALA A 25 7.13 -0.48 -3.74
CA ALA A 25 6.56 -1.51 -2.86
C ALA A 25 7.50 -2.71 -2.67
N PHE A 26 8.17 -3.18 -3.73
CA PHE A 26 9.14 -4.27 -3.62
C PHE A 26 10.37 -3.87 -2.78
N ALA A 27 10.85 -2.64 -2.94
CA ALA A 27 11.95 -2.12 -2.12
C ALA A 27 11.56 -2.00 -0.63
N ALA A 28 10.32 -1.64 -0.33
CA ALA A 28 9.79 -1.62 1.03
C ALA A 28 9.66 -3.04 1.62
N TYR A 29 9.12 -3.97 0.84
CA TYR A 29 9.03 -5.39 1.20
C TYR A 29 10.42 -5.98 1.51
N ALA A 30 11.41 -5.77 0.65
CA ALA A 30 12.76 -6.29 0.85
C ALA A 30 13.43 -5.75 2.13
N GLN A 31 13.10 -4.51 2.53
CA GLN A 31 13.58 -3.92 3.78
C GLN A 31 12.97 -4.59 5.02
N THR A 32 11.71 -5.04 4.95
CA THR A 32 11.02 -5.63 6.10
C THR A 32 11.16 -7.14 6.20
N SER A 33 11.19 -7.86 5.08
CA SER A 33 11.37 -9.31 5.05
C SER A 33 12.84 -9.74 5.17
N GLY A 34 13.79 -8.83 4.96
CA GLY A 34 15.23 -9.11 4.91
C GLY A 34 15.68 -9.97 3.73
N THR A 35 14.74 -10.45 2.90
CA THR A 35 14.97 -11.24 1.69
C THR A 35 14.01 -10.80 0.58
N ALA A 36 14.57 -10.45 -0.58
CA ALA A 36 13.80 -9.98 -1.71
C ALA A 36 13.27 -11.16 -2.53
N ASP A 37 12.28 -11.89 -2.01
CA ASP A 37 11.59 -12.92 -2.79
C ASP A 37 10.55 -12.30 -3.72
N GLN A 38 10.85 -12.35 -5.01
CA GLN A 38 10.00 -11.81 -6.07
C GLN A 38 8.67 -12.55 -6.18
N SER A 39 8.65 -13.86 -5.95
CA SER A 39 7.48 -14.72 -6.10
C SER A 39 6.47 -14.45 -5.00
N ASP A 40 6.95 -14.36 -3.76
CA ASP A 40 6.10 -14.02 -2.61
C ASP A 40 5.57 -12.59 -2.72
N PHE A 41 6.41 -11.66 -3.17
CA PHE A 41 5.95 -10.30 -3.45
C PHE A 41 4.85 -10.28 -4.51
N GLU A 42 5.00 -11.04 -5.60
CA GLU A 42 3.99 -11.12 -6.67
C GLU A 42 2.66 -11.69 -6.21
N LEU A 43 2.68 -12.65 -5.27
CA LEU A 43 1.45 -13.18 -4.65
C LEU A 43 0.71 -12.12 -3.82
N MET A 44 1.41 -11.15 -3.26
CA MET A 44 0.83 -10.10 -2.44
C MET A 44 0.43 -8.86 -3.24
N CYS A 45 1.33 -8.38 -4.10
CA CYS A 45 1.28 -7.07 -4.75
C CYS A 45 0.98 -7.14 -6.26
N GLY A 46 0.71 -8.34 -6.78
CA GLY A 46 0.46 -8.56 -8.19
C GLY A 46 1.73 -8.60 -9.04
N THR A 47 1.54 -9.01 -10.29
CA THR A 47 2.63 -9.20 -11.26
C THR A 47 3.02 -7.88 -11.91
N GLN A 48 4.15 -7.85 -12.60
CA GLN A 48 4.56 -6.67 -13.37
C GLN A 48 3.50 -6.25 -14.42
N GLY A 49 2.82 -7.20 -15.07
CA GLY A 49 1.80 -6.88 -16.08
C GLY A 49 0.44 -6.47 -15.49
N GLN A 50 0.22 -6.73 -14.21
CA GLN A 50 -1.04 -6.46 -13.52
C GLN A 50 -0.76 -6.24 -12.02
N PRO A 51 -0.27 -5.06 -11.64
CA PRO A 51 0.00 -4.73 -10.25
C PRO A 51 -1.31 -4.59 -9.47
N ASP A 52 -1.33 -5.09 -8.23
CA ASP A 52 -2.36 -4.75 -7.26
C ASP A 52 -1.96 -3.43 -6.58
N ILE A 53 -2.60 -2.34 -7.01
CA ILE A 53 -2.29 -0.99 -6.54
C ILE A 53 -2.58 -0.86 -5.04
N CYS A 54 -3.70 -1.39 -4.56
CA CYS A 54 -4.05 -1.34 -3.13
C CYS A 54 -2.99 -2.04 -2.29
N ALA A 55 -2.63 -3.27 -2.67
CA ALA A 55 -1.63 -4.04 -1.93
C ALA A 55 -0.25 -3.40 -1.97
N CYS A 56 0.16 -2.85 -3.12
CA CYS A 56 1.41 -2.11 -3.24
C CYS A 56 1.43 -0.85 -2.35
N LEU A 57 0.34 -0.08 -2.31
CA LEU A 57 0.25 1.11 -1.47
C LEU A 57 0.30 0.74 0.02
N LYS A 58 -0.39 -0.32 0.43
CA LYS A 58 -0.27 -0.85 1.80
C LYS A 58 1.16 -1.24 2.12
N MET A 59 1.85 -1.93 1.20
CA MET A 59 3.25 -2.27 1.39
C MET A 59 4.16 -1.03 1.50
N ILE A 60 3.88 0.05 0.78
CA ILE A 60 4.69 1.29 0.86
C ILE A 60 4.49 2.02 2.20
N PHE A 61 3.24 2.16 2.63
CA PHE A 61 2.89 2.99 3.79
C PHE A 61 2.81 2.22 5.11
N ASP A 62 2.67 0.91 5.05
CA ASP A 62 2.61 0.00 6.20
C ASP A 62 3.34 -1.33 5.90
N PRO A 63 4.67 -1.30 5.66
CA PRO A 63 5.43 -2.47 5.23
C PRO A 63 5.64 -3.55 6.30
N GLY A 64 5.20 -3.36 7.55
CA GLY A 64 5.63 -4.23 8.65
C GLY A 64 5.06 -3.89 10.04
N PRO A 65 5.68 -4.41 11.11
CA PRO A 65 5.13 -4.30 12.45
C PRO A 65 5.10 -2.85 12.95
N SER A 66 4.04 -2.51 13.69
CA SER A 66 3.86 -1.17 14.23
C SER A 66 5.04 -0.74 15.12
N PRO A 67 5.46 0.54 15.07
CA PRO A 67 6.55 1.03 15.90
C PRO A 67 6.20 0.98 17.40
N LEU A 68 7.22 0.86 18.25
CA LEU A 68 7.03 0.78 19.71
C LEU A 68 6.15 1.93 20.24
N GLY A 69 5.09 1.57 20.98
CA GLY A 69 4.13 2.53 21.55
C GLY A 69 2.99 2.92 20.62
N VAL A 70 2.95 2.40 19.39
CA VAL A 70 1.85 2.57 18.43
C VAL A 70 1.37 1.20 17.99
N GLN A 71 0.06 0.99 17.97
CA GLN A 71 -0.57 -0.20 17.39
C GLN A 71 -1.40 0.25 16.20
N ILE A 72 -1.06 -0.23 15.01
CA ILE A 72 -1.82 0.01 13.79
C ILE A 72 -2.81 -1.14 13.65
N GLU A 73 -4.10 -0.86 13.86
CA GLU A 73 -5.15 -1.89 13.83
C GLU A 73 -5.79 -2.07 12.45
N ASP A 74 -5.74 -1.06 11.58
CA ASP A 74 -6.43 -1.09 10.29
C ASP A 74 -5.78 -0.14 9.27
N CYS A 75 -4.97 -0.69 8.37
CA CYS A 75 -4.50 0.00 7.17
C CYS A 75 -5.36 -0.42 5.97
N CYS A 76 -6.33 0.44 5.63
CA CYS A 76 -7.16 0.30 4.44
C CYS A 76 -6.68 1.23 3.32
N ALA A 77 -6.57 0.69 2.11
CA ALA A 77 -6.31 1.45 0.89
C ALA A 77 -7.46 1.15 -0.06
N GLU A 78 -8.18 2.19 -0.48
CA GLU A 78 -9.31 2.10 -1.40
C GLU A 78 -8.94 2.84 -2.70
N LEU A 79 -9.23 2.23 -3.85
CA LEU A 79 -9.07 2.89 -5.15
C LEU A 79 -10.33 3.67 -5.46
N ILE A 80 -10.17 4.97 -5.65
CA ILE A 80 -11.22 5.84 -6.16
C ILE A 80 -10.90 6.09 -7.63
N ASP A 81 -11.71 5.49 -8.51
CA ASP A 81 -11.55 5.67 -9.95
C ASP A 81 -12.24 6.98 -10.36
N ASN A 82 -11.44 8.01 -10.64
CA ASN A 82 -11.93 9.33 -11.04
C ASN A 82 -12.18 9.43 -12.54
N CYS A 83 -12.51 8.33 -13.22
CA CYS A 83 -12.90 8.37 -14.63
C CYS A 83 -14.05 9.37 -14.83
N GLU A 84 -13.78 10.49 -15.48
CA GLU A 84 -14.82 11.42 -15.92
C GLU A 84 -15.82 10.62 -16.78
N PRO A 85 -17.14 10.79 -16.58
CA PRO A 85 -18.10 10.20 -17.49
C PRO A 85 -17.82 10.75 -18.89
N GLN A 86 -17.39 9.87 -19.80
CA GLN A 86 -17.29 10.21 -21.21
C GLN A 86 -18.67 10.70 -21.65
N LEU A 87 -18.77 12.00 -21.97
CA LEU A 87 -19.93 12.56 -22.62
C LEU A 87 -20.19 11.74 -23.89
N ALA A 88 -21.26 10.95 -23.87
CA ALA A 88 -21.76 10.29 -25.05
C ALA A 88 -22.35 11.38 -25.97
N ASP A 89 -21.75 11.52 -27.16
CA ASP A 89 -22.29 12.32 -28.27
C ASP A 89 -23.64 11.77 -28.78
#